data_AF-A0A7C4T416-F1
#
_entry.id   AF-A0A7C4T416-F1
#
_cell.length_a   1.000
_cell.length_b   1.000
_cell.length_c   1.000
_cell.angle_alpha   90.00
_cell.angle_beta   90.00
_cell.angle_gamma   90.00
#
_symmetry.space_group_name_H-M   'P 1'
#
loop_
_entity.id
_entity.type
_entity.pdbx_description
1 polymer ?
#
loop_
_entity_poly.entity_id
_entity_poly.type
_entity_poly.pdbx_seq_one_letter_code
_entity_poly.pdbx_strand_id
1 'polypeptide(L)'
;MVITKKHTLSIIVGTALLAGILFTRCKSTATDEYFYCYNCIAEHPDSGRIEIKLTINAENPRVAVHVYASKFNPYQPADTVYADTLTSGKVTLKVATDKFYSVVAYYKSGNDTIMAVDGGLFETKKIDGCQNTCWQLSGGSYDVRLKNY
;
A
#
# COMPACT_ATOMS: atom_id res chain seq x y z
N MET A 1 -36.24 81.43 -42.19
CA MET A 1 -35.51 80.92 -40.99
C MET A 1 -36.53 80.13 -40.19
N VAL A 2 -36.55 78.79 -40.12
CA VAL A 2 -35.49 77.78 -39.96
C VAL A 2 -35.83 76.57 -40.84
N ILE A 3 -34.80 75.94 -41.41
CA ILE A 3 -34.87 74.74 -42.26
C ILE A 3 -35.05 73.51 -41.35
N THR A 4 -36.19 72.82 -41.47
CA THR A 4 -36.45 71.54 -40.80
C THR A 4 -35.82 70.38 -41.59
N LYS A 5 -34.90 69.68 -40.95
CA LYS A 5 -34.09 68.60 -41.53
C LYS A 5 -34.91 67.29 -41.60
N LYS A 6 -34.81 66.62 -42.74
CA LYS A 6 -35.46 65.35 -43.10
C LYS A 6 -34.59 64.13 -42.72
N HIS A 7 -35.27 63.04 -42.33
CA HIS A 7 -35.01 61.60 -42.62
C HIS A 7 -33.65 60.98 -42.17
N THR A 8 -33.46 59.70 -41.84
CA THR A 8 -34.25 58.48 -41.55
C THR A 8 -33.22 57.44 -41.06
N LEU A 9 -33.71 56.47 -40.28
CA LEU A 9 -33.26 55.07 -40.13
C LEU A 9 -31.88 54.71 -39.54
N SER A 10 -31.98 53.92 -38.46
CA SER A 10 -31.30 52.66 -38.12
C SER A 10 -29.79 52.52 -38.32
N ILE A 11 -29.11 52.07 -37.26
CA ILE A 11 -28.35 50.80 -37.22
C ILE A 11 -28.10 50.45 -35.74
N ILE A 12 -28.57 49.26 -35.36
CA ILE A 12 -28.22 48.55 -34.13
C ILE A 12 -26.91 47.82 -34.41
N VAL A 13 -25.79 48.21 -33.80
CA VAL A 13 -24.63 47.33 -33.54
C VAL A 13 -23.77 48.02 -32.48
N GLY A 14 -23.38 47.32 -31.41
CA GLY A 14 -22.26 47.83 -30.62
C GLY A 14 -22.06 47.24 -29.23
N THR A 15 -21.77 45.94 -29.18
CA THR A 15 -20.83 45.33 -28.22
C THR A 15 -21.16 45.41 -26.72
N ALA A 16 -21.68 44.29 -26.26
CA ALA A 16 -21.68 43.81 -24.88
C ALA A 16 -20.40 44.19 -24.12
N LEU A 17 -20.58 44.96 -23.06
CA LEU A 17 -19.57 45.34 -22.09
C LEU A 17 -18.97 44.07 -21.45
N LEU A 18 -17.65 43.96 -21.54
CA LEU A 18 -16.77 42.90 -21.05
C LEU A 18 -17.27 42.20 -19.76
N ALA A 19 -17.93 41.06 -19.91
CA ALA A 19 -18.00 40.02 -18.89
C ALA A 19 -16.77 39.11 -19.04
N GLY A 20 -15.61 39.64 -18.65
CA GLY A 20 -14.31 38.97 -18.75
C GLY A 20 -13.66 38.74 -17.40
N ILE A 21 -14.45 38.39 -16.37
CA ILE A 21 -13.88 37.82 -15.14
C ILE A 21 -13.55 36.36 -15.48
N LEU A 22 -12.36 36.17 -16.04
CA LEU A 22 -11.69 34.89 -16.04
C LEU A 22 -11.45 34.54 -14.57
N PHE A 23 -12.43 33.86 -13.96
CA PHE A 23 -12.19 33.02 -12.81
C PHE A 23 -11.31 31.86 -13.29
N THR A 24 -10.01 32.13 -13.46
CA THR A 24 -9.00 31.09 -13.33
C THR A 24 -9.05 30.67 -11.88
N ARG A 25 -10.01 29.79 -11.54
CA ARG A 25 -9.88 28.93 -10.38
C ARG A 25 -8.73 28.00 -10.72
N CYS A 26 -7.52 28.47 -10.45
CA CYS A 26 -6.38 27.60 -10.29
C CYS A 26 -6.75 26.71 -9.12
N LYS A 27 -7.24 25.50 -9.42
CA LYS A 27 -7.48 24.47 -8.42
C LYS A 27 -6.08 23.98 -8.07
N SER A 28 -5.40 24.69 -7.19
CA SER A 28 -4.20 24.17 -6.56
C SER A 28 -4.66 22.99 -5.72
N THR A 29 -4.64 21.81 -6.33
CA THR A 29 -4.56 20.57 -5.58
C THR A 29 -3.13 20.52 -5.05
N ALA A 30 -2.86 21.30 -4.01
CA ALA A 30 -1.88 20.89 -3.02
C ALA A 30 -2.50 19.68 -2.29
N THR A 31 -2.67 18.58 -3.02
CA THR A 31 -2.91 17.27 -2.45
C THR A 31 -1.57 16.86 -1.90
N ASP A 32 -1.47 16.79 -0.57
CA ASP A 32 -0.38 16.26 0.26
C ASP A 32 0.59 15.31 -0.46
N GLU A 33 1.42 15.82 -1.38
CA GLU A 33 2.40 15.06 -2.16
C GLU A 33 3.35 14.32 -1.20
N TYR A 34 3.55 14.91 -0.03
CA TYR A 34 4.35 14.39 1.07
C TYR A 34 3.83 13.08 1.69
N PHE A 35 2.51 12.86 1.71
CA PHE A 35 1.94 11.68 2.38
C PHE A 35 1.99 10.43 1.49
N TYR A 36 1.73 10.59 0.19
CA TYR A 36 1.71 9.46 -0.75
C TYR A 36 3.11 9.02 -1.21
N CYS A 37 4.08 9.93 -1.23
CA CYS A 37 5.46 9.64 -1.63
C CYS A 37 6.37 9.25 -0.45
N TYR A 38 5.81 8.99 0.73
CA TYR A 38 6.57 8.49 1.87
C TYR A 38 7.08 7.05 1.61
N ASN A 39 8.32 6.73 2.02
CA ASN A 39 9.00 5.45 1.72
C ASN A 39 9.11 5.10 0.23
N CYS A 40 9.32 6.11 -0.60
CA CYS A 40 9.48 5.95 -2.03
C CYS A 40 10.78 5.23 -2.41
N ILE A 41 10.68 4.16 -3.21
CA ILE A 41 11.82 3.45 -3.79
C ILE A 41 11.90 3.86 -5.27
N ALA A 42 13.04 4.45 -5.68
CA ALA A 42 13.19 5.00 -7.03
C ALA A 42 13.19 3.91 -8.12
N GLU A 43 13.78 2.76 -7.80
CA GLU A 43 13.87 1.60 -8.67
C GLU A 43 12.89 0.52 -8.22
N HIS A 44 12.48 -0.35 -9.14
CA HIS A 44 11.64 -1.49 -8.78
C HIS A 44 12.43 -2.42 -7.85
N PRO A 45 12.02 -2.60 -6.58
CA PRO A 45 12.77 -3.43 -5.65
C PRO A 45 12.63 -4.91 -6.05
N ASP A 46 13.71 -5.67 -5.99
CA ASP A 46 13.72 -7.12 -6.20
C ASP A 46 13.43 -7.91 -4.90
N SER A 47 13.58 -7.22 -3.77
CA SER A 47 13.55 -7.78 -2.44
C SER A 47 13.13 -6.74 -1.42
N GLY A 48 12.58 -7.22 -0.32
CA GLY A 48 12.15 -6.39 0.80
C GLY A 48 12.12 -7.20 2.07
N ARG A 49 11.59 -6.60 3.14
CA ARG A 49 11.54 -7.23 4.46
C ARG A 49 10.11 -7.57 4.84
N ILE A 50 9.87 -8.83 5.17
CA ILE A 50 8.63 -9.27 5.81
C ILE A 50 8.80 -9.34 7.33
N GLU A 51 7.74 -9.06 8.06
CA GLU A 51 7.64 -9.11 9.51
C GLU A 51 6.75 -10.27 9.93
N ILE A 52 7.20 -11.04 10.92
CA ILE A 52 6.45 -12.15 11.50
C ILE A 52 6.27 -11.87 12.98
N LYS A 53 5.03 -11.97 13.46
CA LYS A 53 4.65 -11.77 14.87
C LYS A 53 4.27 -13.10 15.51
N LEU A 54 4.83 -13.39 16.67
CA LEU A 54 4.72 -14.66 17.41
C LEU A 54 4.28 -14.43 18.85
N THR A 55 3.61 -15.42 19.44
CA THR A 55 3.35 -15.45 20.87
C THR A 55 4.53 -16.13 21.57
N ILE A 56 5.27 -15.40 22.40
CA ILE A 56 6.30 -15.97 23.27
C ILE A 56 5.85 -15.81 24.72
N ASN A 57 5.68 -16.91 25.43
CA ASN A 57 5.22 -16.93 26.83
C ASN A 57 5.82 -18.12 27.59
N ALA A 58 5.37 -18.36 28.83
CA ALA A 58 5.92 -19.44 29.66
C ALA A 58 5.66 -20.85 29.10
N GLU A 59 4.53 -21.07 28.43
CA GLU A 59 4.19 -22.35 27.79
C GLU A 59 4.91 -22.50 26.44
N ASN A 60 5.13 -21.39 25.75
CA ASN A 60 5.74 -21.30 24.42
C ASN A 60 6.96 -20.37 24.43
N PRO A 61 8.04 -20.70 25.16
CA PRO A 61 9.25 -19.88 25.18
C PRO A 61 10.07 -20.01 23.89
N ARG A 62 9.78 -21.05 23.10
CA ARG A 62 10.44 -21.40 21.84
C ARG A 62 9.37 -21.86 20.85
N VAL A 63 9.28 -21.21 19.70
CA VAL A 63 8.22 -21.46 18.71
C VAL A 63 8.86 -21.86 17.39
N ALA A 64 8.53 -23.04 16.87
CA ALA A 64 8.96 -23.46 15.54
C ALA A 64 8.19 -22.69 14.48
N VAL A 65 8.91 -22.08 13.53
CA VAL A 65 8.36 -21.23 12.48
C VAL A 65 8.88 -21.67 11.12
N HIS A 66 7.97 -21.83 10.17
CA HIS A 66 8.26 -22.14 8.78
C HIS A 66 7.69 -21.04 7.88
N VAL A 67 8.46 -20.62 6.89
CA VAL A 67 8.04 -19.66 5.87
C VAL A 67 8.18 -20.30 4.50
N TYR A 68 7.12 -20.20 3.70
CA TYR A 68 7.03 -20.77 2.38
C TYR A 68 6.83 -19.67 1.32
N ALA A 69 7.49 -19.79 0.17
CA ALA A 69 7.29 -18.92 -1.00
C ALA A 69 6.10 -19.38 -1.87
N SER A 70 5.02 -19.80 -1.22
CA SER A 70 3.78 -20.22 -1.85
C SER A 70 2.63 -20.10 -0.85
N LYS A 71 1.40 -20.30 -1.33
CA LYS A 71 0.27 -20.57 -0.43
C LYS A 71 0.56 -21.86 0.35
N PHE A 72 0.33 -21.85 1.65
CA PHE A 72 0.47 -23.05 2.49
C PHE A 72 -0.59 -24.09 2.10
N ASN A 73 -0.14 -25.33 1.89
CA ASN A 73 -0.98 -26.50 1.71
C ASN A 73 -0.39 -27.66 2.52
N PRO A 74 -1.09 -28.17 3.56
CA PRO A 74 -0.55 -29.24 4.40
C PRO A 74 -0.42 -30.59 3.66
N TYR A 75 -1.01 -30.74 2.48
CA TYR A 75 -1.01 -31.98 1.70
C TYR A 75 0.00 -31.99 0.55
N GLN A 76 0.75 -30.91 0.35
CA GLN A 76 1.69 -30.77 -0.76
C GLN A 76 3.03 -30.22 -0.28
N PRO A 77 4.14 -30.59 -0.94
CA PRO A 77 5.43 -29.97 -0.67
C PRO A 77 5.35 -28.47 -0.96
N ALA A 78 5.83 -27.65 -0.03
CA ALA A 78 5.89 -26.21 -0.14
C ALA A 78 7.35 -25.74 -0.25
N ASP A 79 7.59 -24.70 -1.05
CA ASP A 79 8.92 -24.11 -1.25
C ASP A 79 9.35 -23.37 0.02
N THR A 80 10.12 -24.04 0.87
CA THR A 80 10.52 -23.53 2.19
C THR A 80 11.68 -22.56 2.02
N VAL A 81 11.47 -21.29 2.40
CA VAL A 81 12.51 -20.25 2.35
C VAL A 81 13.12 -19.96 3.71
N TYR A 82 12.45 -20.36 4.79
CA TYR A 82 12.97 -20.24 6.16
C TYR A 82 12.32 -21.28 7.08
N ALA A 83 13.11 -21.89 7.95
CA ALA A 83 12.62 -22.77 9.01
C ALA A 83 13.56 -22.67 10.22
N ASP A 84 13.04 -22.27 11.37
CA ASP A 84 13.83 -22.10 12.59
C ASP A 84 12.93 -22.13 13.85
N THR A 85 13.55 -22.22 15.02
CA THR A 85 12.90 -22.08 16.31
C THR A 85 13.21 -20.73 16.94
N LEU A 86 12.20 -19.88 17.06
CA LEU A 86 12.33 -18.50 17.50
C LEU A 86 11.98 -18.32 18.98
N THR A 87 12.69 -17.41 19.64
CA THR A 87 12.49 -17.01 21.05
C THR A 87 12.06 -15.56 21.20
N SER A 88 11.95 -14.82 20.10
CA SER A 88 11.49 -13.43 20.05
C SER A 88 10.06 -13.37 19.50
N GLY A 89 9.21 -12.51 20.06
CA GLY A 89 7.84 -12.29 19.59
C GLY A 89 7.75 -11.61 18.21
N LYS A 90 8.88 -11.19 17.65
CA LYS A 90 8.97 -10.55 16.35
C LYS A 90 10.29 -10.92 15.65
N VAL A 91 10.21 -11.23 14.37
CA VAL A 91 11.36 -11.41 13.48
C VAL A 91 11.11 -10.74 12.13
N THR A 92 12.19 -10.37 11.45
CA THR A 92 12.11 -9.75 10.12
C THR A 92 13.05 -10.47 9.16
N LEU A 93 12.51 -10.93 8.03
CA LEU A 93 13.25 -11.70 7.02
C LEU A 93 13.34 -10.92 5.70
N LYS A 94 14.50 -10.94 5.05
CA LYS A 94 14.65 -10.41 3.69
C LYS A 94 14.21 -11.47 2.69
N VAL A 95 13.25 -11.15 1.84
CA VAL A 95 12.68 -12.07 0.83
C VAL A 95 12.45 -11.33 -0.49
N ALA A 96 12.28 -12.06 -1.59
CA ALA A 96 11.97 -11.49 -2.89
C ALA A 96 10.55 -10.88 -2.92
N THR A 97 10.36 -9.81 -3.68
CA THR A 97 9.03 -9.19 -3.88
C THR A 97 8.20 -9.95 -4.92
N ASP A 98 6.95 -9.54 -5.07
CA ASP A 98 5.96 -10.02 -6.05
C ASP A 98 5.71 -11.53 -5.93
N LYS A 99 5.72 -12.01 -4.69
CA LYS A 99 5.53 -13.41 -4.32
C LYS A 99 4.53 -13.56 -3.18
N PHE A 100 3.79 -14.66 -3.20
CA PHE A 100 2.96 -15.04 -2.08
C PHE A 100 3.82 -15.75 -1.03
N TYR A 101 3.73 -15.32 0.22
CA TYR A 101 4.34 -16.03 1.34
C TYR A 101 3.28 -16.54 2.30
N SER A 102 3.54 -17.71 2.87
CA SER A 102 2.82 -18.24 4.02
C SER A 102 3.77 -18.50 5.16
N VAL A 103 3.31 -18.19 6.38
CA VAL A 103 4.03 -18.40 7.63
C VAL A 103 3.22 -19.37 8.48
N VAL A 104 3.90 -20.37 9.01
CA VAL A 104 3.32 -21.35 9.93
C VAL A 104 4.10 -21.32 11.23
N ALA A 105 3.41 -21.18 12.35
CA ALA A 105 3.97 -21.28 13.69
C ALA A 105 3.30 -22.40 14.48
N TYR A 106 4.10 -23.16 15.23
CA TYR A 106 3.63 -24.28 16.04
C TYR A 106 3.75 -23.94 17.53
N TYR A 107 2.63 -24.05 18.24
CA TYR A 107 2.51 -23.76 19.67
C TYR A 107 2.03 -24.98 20.44
N LYS A 108 2.38 -25.05 21.72
CA LYS A 108 1.80 -25.95 22.71
C LYS A 108 0.64 -25.27 23.43
N SER A 109 -0.39 -26.07 23.69
CA SER A 109 -1.50 -25.73 24.59
C SER A 109 -1.88 -27.00 25.36
N GLY A 110 -1.37 -27.14 26.58
CA GLY A 110 -1.40 -28.39 27.33
C GLY A 110 -0.72 -29.54 26.57
N ASN A 111 -1.49 -30.58 26.25
CA ASN A 111 -1.01 -31.74 25.48
C ASN A 111 -1.16 -31.56 23.97
N ASP A 112 -1.85 -30.52 23.52
CA ASP A 112 -2.15 -30.29 22.11
C ASP A 112 -1.08 -29.41 21.44
N THR A 113 -1.04 -29.49 20.11
CA THR A 113 -0.22 -28.61 19.27
C THR A 113 -1.13 -27.79 18.37
N ILE A 114 -1.02 -26.47 18.48
CA ILE A 114 -1.76 -25.51 17.65
C ILE A 114 -0.87 -25.09 16.49
N MET A 115 -1.38 -25.20 15.27
CA MET A 115 -0.75 -24.69 14.07
C MET A 115 -1.42 -23.38 13.66
N ALA A 116 -0.73 -22.25 13.84
CA ALA A 116 -1.19 -20.95 13.38
C ALA A 116 -0.61 -20.67 11.98
N VAL A 117 -1.47 -20.26 11.05
CA VAL A 117 -1.09 -19.99 9.66
C VAL A 117 -1.57 -18.59 9.27
N ASP A 118 -0.67 -17.81 8.69
CA ASP A 118 -1.00 -16.54 8.03
C ASP A 118 -0.22 -16.45 6.71
N GLY A 119 -0.64 -15.56 5.81
CA GLY A 119 0.01 -15.40 4.53
C GLY A 119 -0.66 -14.38 3.64
N GLY A 120 0.08 -13.96 2.62
CA GLY A 120 -0.37 -12.91 1.72
C GLY A 120 0.67 -12.60 0.66
N LEU A 121 0.21 -11.86 -0.35
CA LEU A 121 1.07 -11.33 -1.38
C LEU A 121 1.97 -10.24 -0.79
N PHE A 122 3.28 -10.36 -1.02
CA PHE A 122 4.25 -9.31 -0.77
C PHE A 122 4.61 -8.71 -2.12
N GLU A 123 4.05 -7.54 -2.43
CA GLU A 123 4.05 -6.96 -3.77
C GLU A 123 4.69 -5.59 -3.81
N THR A 124 5.21 -5.25 -4.98
CA THR A 124 5.59 -3.90 -5.34
C THR A 124 4.41 -3.18 -5.94
N LYS A 125 4.24 -1.91 -5.58
CA LYS A 125 3.22 -1.02 -6.15
C LYS A 125 3.89 0.23 -6.67
N LYS A 126 3.71 0.52 -7.96
CA LYS A 126 4.05 1.81 -8.51
C LYS A 126 3.01 2.83 -8.06
N ILE A 127 3.46 3.94 -7.49
CA ILE A 127 2.61 5.04 -7.05
C ILE A 127 2.76 6.18 -8.05
N ASP A 128 1.62 6.69 -8.51
CA ASP A 128 1.53 7.88 -9.36
C ASP A 128 1.38 9.14 -8.51
N GLY A 129 1.76 10.30 -9.06
CA GLY A 129 1.63 11.59 -8.38
C GLY A 129 2.86 12.04 -7.59
N CYS A 130 3.95 11.28 -7.62
CA CYS A 130 5.27 11.74 -7.18
C CYS A 130 6.03 12.35 -8.36
N GLN A 131 6.90 13.34 -8.09
CA GLN A 131 7.75 13.96 -9.13
C GLN A 131 8.67 12.97 -9.84
N ASN A 132 9.04 11.88 -9.15
CA ASN A 132 9.91 10.81 -9.66
C ASN A 132 9.17 9.47 -9.66
N THR A 133 9.71 8.49 -10.39
CA THR A 133 9.23 7.10 -10.31
C THR A 133 9.28 6.64 -8.86
N CYS A 134 8.16 6.09 -8.39
CA CYS A 134 8.00 5.73 -7.00
C CYS A 134 7.40 4.33 -6.86
N TRP A 135 8.13 3.46 -6.19
CA TRP A 135 7.68 2.12 -5.81
C TRP A 135 7.51 2.04 -4.30
N GLN A 136 6.49 1.33 -3.87
CA GLN A 136 6.24 0.99 -2.47
C GLN A 136 6.04 -0.51 -2.32
N LEU A 137 6.39 -1.02 -1.15
CA LEU A 137 6.15 -2.41 -0.77
C LEU A 137 4.82 -2.50 -0.03
N SER A 138 3.99 -3.45 -0.40
CA SER A 138 2.69 -3.72 0.22
C SER A 138 2.60 -5.16 0.71
N GLY A 139 1.92 -5.36 1.84
CA GLY A 139 1.86 -6.66 2.52
C GLY A 139 3.08 -6.91 3.41
N GLY A 140 3.46 -8.18 3.55
CA GLY A 140 4.68 -8.56 4.27
C GLY A 140 4.61 -8.44 5.79
N SER A 141 3.43 -8.34 6.41
CA SER A 141 3.27 -8.46 7.87
C SER A 141 2.36 -9.65 8.16
N TYR A 142 2.92 -10.69 8.77
CA TYR A 142 2.20 -11.92 9.07
C TYR A 142 2.07 -12.12 10.58
N ASP A 143 0.83 -12.23 11.04
CA ASP A 143 0.47 -12.36 12.45
C ASP A 143 0.01 -13.79 12.75
N VAL A 144 0.96 -14.61 13.20
CA VAL A 144 0.71 -16.00 13.61
C VAL A 144 0.71 -16.13 15.13
N ARG A 145 0.39 -15.05 15.86
CA ARG A 145 0.18 -15.10 17.32
C ARG A 145 -1.06 -15.93 17.66
N LEU A 146 -1.03 -16.57 18.82
CA LEU A 146 -2.22 -17.16 19.42
C LEU A 146 -3.23 -16.06 19.76
N LYS A 147 -4.51 -16.26 19.40
CA LYS A 147 -5.61 -15.36 19.76
C LYS A 147 -6.28 -15.90 21.02
N ASN A 148 -6.35 -15.09 22.09
CA ASN A 148 -7.04 -15.37 23.36
C ASN A 148 -6.41 -16.43 24.28
N TYR A 149 -5.08 -16.40 24.46
CA TYR A 149 -4.36 -17.25 25.41
C TYR A 149 -3.53 -16.41 26.39
#